data_AF-A0A7J9QIU1-F1
#
_entry.id   AF-A0A7J9QIU1-F1
#
_cell.length_a   1.000
_cell.length_b   1.000
_cell.length_c   1.000
_cell.angle_alpha   90.00
_cell.angle_beta   90.00
_cell.angle_gamma   90.00
#
_symmetry.space_group_name_H-M   'P 1'
#
loop_
_entity.id
_entity.type
_entity.pdbx_description
1 polymer ?
#
loop_
_entity_poly.entity_id
_entity_poly.type
_entity_poly.pdbx_seq_one_letter_code
_entity_poly.pdbx_strand_id
1 'polypeptide(L)' 'RRIFDYPPIPEWIAMNQIASIGAMIIGVSMVVFLINMIHSAGKGKPANPEDPFGVGGKYYYPFESKNPSH' A
#
# COMPACT_ATOMS: atom_id res chain seq x y z
N ARG A 1 21.76 -9.35 -13.52
CA ARG A 1 20.60 -9.79 -12.70
C ARG A 1 20.89 -11.18 -12.14
N ARG A 2 20.30 -11.58 -11.00
CA ARG A 2 20.55 -12.87 -10.31
C ARG A 2 22.03 -13.08 -9.93
N ILE A 3 22.68 -12.04 -9.42
CA ILE A 3 24.08 -12.07 -8.94
C ILE A 3 24.03 -11.76 -7.44
N PHE A 4 24.64 -12.62 -6.62
CA PHE A 4 24.68 -12.46 -5.16
C PHE A 4 25.90 -11.66 -4.70
N ASP A 5 27.07 -11.89 -5.30
CA ASP A 5 28.33 -11.25 -4.94
C ASP A 5 28.96 -10.56 -6.16
N TYR A 6 29.66 -9.45 -5.92
CA TYR A 6 30.26 -8.62 -6.96
C TYR A 6 31.60 -8.03 -6.51
N PRO A 7 32.55 -7.77 -7.44
CA PRO A 7 33.83 -7.15 -7.11
C PRO A 7 33.66 -5.86 -6.31
N PRO A 8 34.58 -5.52 -5.39
CA PRO A 8 34.48 -4.37 -4.51
C PRO A 8 34.79 -3.05 -5.22
N ILE A 9 34.02 -2.75 -6.27
CA ILE A 9 34.08 -1.51 -7.04
C ILE A 9 33.31 -0.43 -6.26
N PRO A 10 33.94 0.70 -5.87
CA PRO A 10 33.33 1.71 -4.99
C PRO A 10 31.96 2.19 -5.45
N GLU A 11 31.79 2.41 -6.76
CA GLU A 11 30.56 2.90 -7.36
C GLU A 11 29.42 1.90 -7.18
N TRP A 12 29.70 0.60 -7.36
CA TRP A 12 28.69 -0.46 -7.23
C TRP A 12 28.30 -0.69 -5.77
N ILE A 13 29.26 -0.57 -4.85
CA ILE A 13 29.00 -0.63 -3.41
C ILE A 13 28.05 0.50 -3.01
N ALA A 14 28.36 1.75 -3.38
CA ALA A 14 27.53 2.90 -3.05
C ALA A 14 26.09 2.76 -3.61
N MET A 15 25.96 2.33 -4.87
CA MET A 15 24.65 2.11 -5.49
C MET A 15 23.85 1.01 -4.80
N ASN A 16 24.49 -0.11 -4.43
CA ASN A 16 23.81 -1.21 -3.73
C ASN A 16 23.40 -0.82 -2.29
N GLN A 17 24.19 0.01 -1.62
CA GLN A 17 23.84 0.58 -0.30
C GLN A 17 22.61 1.47 -0.40
N ILE A 18 22.55 2.37 -1.38
CA ILE A 18 21.37 3.22 -1.62
C ILE A 18 20.13 2.36 -1.90
N ALA A 19 20.27 1.35 -2.76
CA ALA A 19 19.17 0.43 -3.07
C ALA A 19 18.68 -0.34 -1.83
N SER A 20 19.61 -0.78 -0.98
CA SER A 20 19.31 -1.50 0.26
C SER A 20 18.60 -0.61 1.28
N ILE A 21 19.03 0.65 1.42
CA ILE A 21 18.33 1.65 2.26
C ILE A 21 16.91 1.88 1.74
N GLY A 22 16.75 2.06 0.42
CA GLY A 22 15.44 2.18 -0.21
C GLY A 22 14.54 0.97 0.05
N ALA A 23 15.09 -0.25 -0.05
CA ALA A 23 14.37 -1.48 0.25
C ALA A 23 13.90 -1.54 1.72
N MET A 24 14.73 -1.11 2.66
CA MET A 24 14.36 -1.05 4.08
C MET A 24 13.24 -0.03 4.33
N ILE A 25 13.30 1.14 3.68
CA ILE A 25 12.23 2.16 3.76
C ILE A 25 10.91 1.58 3.25
N ILE A 26 10.93 0.86 2.12
CA ILE A 26 9.74 0.17 1.59
C ILE A 26 9.21 -0.85 2.60
N GLY A 27 10.10 -1.64 3.23
CA GLY A 27 9.72 -2.59 4.27
C GLY A 27 8.96 -1.92 5.44
N VAL A 28 9.48 -0.81 5.96
CA VAL A 28 8.82 -0.04 7.04
C VAL A 28 7.47 0.53 6.57
N SER A 29 7.40 1.05 5.33
CA SER A 29 6.15 1.59 4.78
C SER A 29 5.03 0.54 4.74
N MET A 30 5.38 -0.71 4.43
CA MET A 30 4.42 -1.81 4.38
C MET A 30 3.89 -2.16 5.77
N VAL A 31 4.72 -2.08 6.81
CA VAL A 31 4.27 -2.28 8.20
C VAL A 31 3.22 -1.24 8.58
N VAL A 32 3.46 0.03 8.28
CA VAL A 32 2.50 1.12 8.54
C VAL A 32 1.20 0.89 7.77
N PHE A 33 1.30 0.51 6.49
CA PHE A 33 0.14 0.18 5.67
C PHE A 33 -0.71 -0.96 6.27
N LEU A 34 -0.06 -2.04 6.69
CA LEU A 34 -0.75 -3.19 7.29
C LEU A 34 -1.43 -2.83 8.61
N ILE A 35 -0.76 -2.05 9.47
CA ILE A 35 -1.35 -1.56 10.72
C ILE A 35 -2.62 -0.74 10.43
N ASN A 36 -2.54 0.19 9.48
CA ASN A 36 -3.68 1.01 9.08
C ASN A 36 -4.83 0.17 8.52
N MET A 37 -4.52 -0.84 7.70
CA MET A 37 -5.52 -1.73 7.13
C MET A 37 -6.23 -2.55 8.20
N ILE A 38 -5.47 -3.20 9.12
CA ILE A 38 -6.03 -4.00 10.21
C ILE A 38 -6.88 -3.12 11.14
N HIS A 39 -6.38 -1.94 11.49
CA HIS A 39 -7.12 -1.00 12.33
C HIS A 39 -8.42 -0.53 11.65
N SER A 40 -8.36 -0.19 10.37
CA SER A 40 -9.52 0.27 9.60
C SER A 40 -10.56 -0.84 9.39
N ALA A 41 -10.13 -2.09 9.23
CA ALA A 41 -11.03 -3.23 9.09
C ALA A 41 -11.82 -3.51 10.38
N GLY A 42 -11.21 -3.33 11.56
CA GLY A 42 -11.86 -3.63 12.84
C GLY A 42 -12.56 -2.44 13.50
N LYS A 43 -11.99 -1.23 13.40
CA LYS A 43 -12.44 -0.03 14.12
C LYS A 43 -12.62 1.19 13.21
N GLY A 44 -12.48 1.02 11.90
CA GLY A 44 -12.67 2.10 10.94
C GLY A 44 -14.08 2.67 11.00
N LYS A 45 -14.21 3.96 10.66
CA LYS A 45 -15.52 4.58 10.51
C LYS A 45 -16.22 3.93 9.30
N PRO A 46 -17.50 3.53 9.44
CA PRO A 46 -18.29 3.11 8.29
C PRO A 46 -18.26 4.20 7.22
N ALA A 47 -17.97 3.81 5.98
CA ALA A 47 -18.02 4.72 4.86
C ALA A 47 -19.49 5.05 4.52
N ASN A 48 -19.73 6.23 3.94
CA ASN A 48 -21.03 6.54 3.35
C ASN A 48 -21.28 5.59 2.15
N PRO A 49 -22.33 4.75 2.16
CA PRO A 49 -22.59 3.81 1.08
C PRO A 49 -22.90 4.47 -0.28
N GLU A 50 -23.42 5.70 -0.27
CA GLU A 50 -23.83 6.41 -1.49
C GLU A 50 -22.68 7.17 -2.17
N ASP A 51 -21.76 7.70 -1.36
CA ASP A 51 -20.58 8.44 -1.82
C ASP A 51 -19.42 8.32 -0.82
N PRO A 52 -18.67 7.21 -0.86
CA PRO A 52 -17.56 6.98 0.07
C PRO A 52 -16.34 7.88 -0.19
N PHE A 53 -16.25 8.54 -1.35
CA PHE A 53 -15.09 9.35 -1.75
C PHE A 53 -15.42 10.85 -1.92
N GLY A 54 -16.68 11.24 -1.87
CA GLY A 54 -17.13 12.63 -1.98
C GLY A 54 -17.00 13.22 -3.39
N VAL A 55 -17.04 12.38 -4.43
CA VAL A 55 -16.73 12.78 -5.83
C VAL A 55 -17.98 12.85 -6.73
N GLY A 56 -19.18 12.73 -6.18
CA GLY A 56 -20.44 12.85 -6.92
C GLY A 56 -21.23 11.54 -6.99
N GLY A 57 -21.80 11.15 -5.85
CA GLY A 57 -22.42 9.87 -5.51
C GLY A 57 -23.35 9.13 -6.49
N LYS A 58 -23.64 7.88 -6.09
CA LYS A 58 -24.46 6.80 -6.66
C LYS A 58 -24.15 6.35 -8.11
N TYR A 59 -23.78 7.24 -9.04
CA TYR A 59 -23.42 6.84 -10.41
C TYR A 59 -22.09 6.07 -10.47
N TYR A 60 -21.08 6.51 -9.70
CA TYR A 60 -19.76 5.87 -9.67
C TYR A 60 -19.67 4.72 -8.65
N TYR A 61 -20.57 4.71 -7.66
CA TYR A 61 -20.63 3.70 -6.59
C TYR A 61 -22.04 3.13 -6.42
N PRO A 62 -22.46 2.16 -7.27
CA PRO A 62 -23.74 1.49 -7.10
C PRO A 62 -23.61 0.38 -6.04
N PHE A 63 -23.72 0.77 -4.76
CA PHE A 63 -23.58 -0.16 -3.62
C PHE A 63 -24.67 -1.24 -3.58
N GLU A 64 -25.94 -0.84 -3.78
CA GLU A 64 -27.10 -1.74 -3.68
C GLU A 64 -27.09 -2.88 -4.71
N SER A 65 -26.60 -2.64 -5.94
CA SER A 65 -26.53 -3.70 -6.96
C SER A 65 -25.35 -4.66 -6.75
N LYS A 66 -24.30 -4.20 -6.09
CA LYS A 66 -23.08 -4.98 -5.82
C LYS A 66 -23.15 -5.77 -4.51
N ASN A 67 -24.10 -5.46 -3.63
CA ASN A 67 -24.30 -6.17 -2.37
C ASN A 67 -25.79 -6.55 -2.17
N PRO A 68 -26.33 -7.47 -2.98
CA PRO A 68 -27.76 -7.79 -3.03
C PRO A 68 -28.27 -8.64 -1.85
N SER A 69 -27.41 -8.95 -0.88
CA SER A 69 -27.73 -9.84 0.25
C SER A 69 -28.22 -9.13 1.51
N HIS A 70 -28.66 -7.86 1.40
CA HIS A 70 -29.31 -7.13 2.48
C HIS A 70 -30.84 -7.16 2.35
#